data_AF-A0A0K3B0L2-F1
#
_entry.id   AF-A0A0K3B0L2-F1
#
_cell.length_a   1.000
_cell.length_b   1.000
_cell.length_c   1.000
_cell.angle_alpha   90.00
_cell.angle_beta   90.00
_cell.angle_gamma   90.00
#
_symmetry.space_group_name_H-M   'P 1'
#
loop_
_entity.id
_entity.type
_entity.pdbx_description
1 polymer ?
#
loop_
_entity_poly.entity_id
_entity_poly.type
_entity_poly.pdbx_seq_one_letter_code
_entity_poly.pdbx_strand_id
1 'polypeptide(L)'
;MGAWWRRLRFTLGRAVAGGADVREQRHIRVQAVRDYHRDLARRSQAVLNQRTRNGWWLGPAPYGYRLTQHCADHEAHPRWRHRLAIDPDRAAVVPAIFAWFVHDRLTDHAIAIRLSTAPDQYPRPLDHTTGQPRHWTPAIVRTIRTNPAYLGYAARERTHDGRPASRDEWVWSTEPSHPALISPSTFWAAYNRDSLPPEAELDEPSQRGAV
;
A
#
# COMPACT_ATOMS: atom_id res chain seq x y z
N MET A 1 -43.03 -5.45 62.06
CA MET A 1 -42.50 -5.91 60.76
C MET A 1 -41.72 -4.77 60.09
N GLY A 2 -40.38 -4.74 60.06
CA GLY A 2 -39.69 -3.59 59.43
C GLY A 2 -38.17 -3.59 59.25
N ALA A 3 -37.42 -4.57 59.77
CA ALA A 3 -35.95 -4.55 59.72
C ALA A 3 -35.32 -5.36 58.57
N TRP A 4 -36.04 -6.34 58.00
CA TRP A 4 -35.50 -7.26 56.99
C TRP A 4 -35.28 -6.59 55.62
N TRP A 5 -36.21 -5.73 55.19
CA TRP A 5 -36.12 -5.01 53.91
C TRP A 5 -34.95 -4.01 53.84
N ARG A 6 -34.55 -3.41 54.98
CA ARG A 6 -33.41 -2.48 55.05
C ARG A 6 -32.07 -3.18 54.85
N ARG A 7 -31.89 -4.39 55.40
CA ARG A 7 -30.67 -5.20 55.18
C ARG A 7 -30.58 -5.69 53.74
N LEU A 8 -31.69 -6.15 53.15
CA LEU A 8 -31.72 -6.57 51.74
C LEU A 8 -31.35 -5.43 50.77
N ARG A 9 -31.83 -4.21 51.06
CA ARG A 9 -31.52 -3.03 50.25
C ARG A 9 -30.03 -2.63 50.31
N PHE A 10 -29.40 -2.76 51.48
CA PHE A 10 -27.96 -2.49 51.64
C PHE A 10 -27.08 -3.55 50.95
N THR A 11 -27.44 -4.84 51.03
CA THR A 11 -26.67 -5.91 50.38
C THR A 11 -26.81 -5.86 48.86
N LEU A 12 -28.02 -5.60 48.34
CA LEU A 12 -28.23 -5.36 46.90
C LEU A 12 -27.50 -4.10 46.41
N GLY A 13 -27.54 -3.00 47.17
CA GLY A 13 -26.82 -1.77 46.82
C GLY A 13 -25.30 -1.96 46.76
N ARG A 14 -24.72 -2.73 47.68
CA ARG A 14 -23.28 -3.00 47.74
C ARG A 14 -22.82 -3.98 46.64
N ALA A 15 -23.64 -4.97 46.28
CA ALA A 15 -23.37 -5.89 45.18
C ALA A 15 -23.46 -5.19 43.80
N VAL A 16 -24.43 -4.31 43.61
CA VAL A 16 -24.57 -3.51 42.38
C VAL A 16 -23.45 -2.46 42.27
N ALA A 17 -23.09 -1.79 43.37
CA ALA A 17 -21.97 -0.84 43.40
C ALA A 17 -20.61 -1.53 43.15
N GLY A 18 -20.36 -2.69 43.76
CA GLY A 18 -19.16 -3.50 43.49
C GLY A 18 -19.10 -4.01 42.05
N GLY A 19 -20.25 -4.36 41.46
CA GLY A 19 -20.35 -4.72 40.04
C GLY A 19 -20.11 -3.54 39.08
N ALA A 20 -20.47 -2.32 39.48
CA ALA A 20 -20.20 -1.09 38.71
C ALA A 20 -18.71 -0.73 38.74
N ASP A 21 -18.06 -0.78 39.92
CA ASP A 21 -16.63 -0.53 40.10
C ASP A 21 -15.75 -1.52 39.31
N VAL A 22 -16.08 -2.82 39.32
CA VAL A 22 -15.36 -3.82 38.52
C VAL A 22 -15.55 -3.60 37.00
N ARG A 23 -16.73 -3.18 36.55
CA ARG A 23 -16.99 -2.85 35.13
C ARG A 23 -16.22 -1.59 34.70
N GLU A 24 -16.17 -0.59 35.56
CA GLU A 24 -15.44 0.65 35.34
C GLU A 24 -13.93 0.41 35.30
N GLN A 25 -13.38 -0.34 36.26
CA GLN A 25 -11.98 -0.77 36.27
C GLN A 25 -11.62 -1.59 35.02
N ARG A 26 -12.51 -2.50 34.58
CA ARG A 26 -12.33 -3.25 33.33
C ARG A 26 -12.32 -2.32 32.12
N HIS A 27 -13.23 -1.34 32.07
CA HIS A 27 -13.27 -0.36 30.99
C HIS A 27 -11.98 0.48 30.93
N ILE A 28 -11.52 1.00 32.07
CA ILE A 28 -10.25 1.75 32.17
C ILE A 28 -9.07 0.90 31.69
N ARG A 29 -8.98 -0.36 32.12
CA ARG A 29 -7.91 -1.28 31.68
C ARG A 29 -7.96 -1.53 30.17
N VAL A 30 -9.16 -1.75 29.61
CA VAL A 30 -9.33 -1.95 28.17
C VAL A 30 -8.94 -0.69 27.38
N GLN A 31 -9.30 0.51 27.86
CA GLN A 31 -8.91 1.76 27.21
C GLN A 31 -7.39 1.98 27.29
N ALA A 32 -6.76 1.76 28.45
CA ALA A 32 -5.31 1.87 28.61
C ALA A 32 -4.55 0.95 27.64
N VAL A 33 -5.02 -0.30 27.47
CA VAL A 33 -4.44 -1.24 26.50
C VAL A 33 -4.63 -0.75 25.06
N ARG A 34 -5.81 -0.26 24.70
CA ARG A 34 -6.09 0.31 23.36
C ARG A 34 -5.20 1.51 23.06
N ASP A 35 -5.05 2.41 24.02
CA ASP A 35 -4.23 3.61 23.88
C ASP A 35 -2.76 3.25 23.72
N TYR A 36 -2.27 2.27 24.50
CA TYR A 36 -0.93 1.72 24.34
C TYR A 36 -0.71 1.13 22.94
N HIS A 37 -1.63 0.31 22.43
CA HIS A 37 -1.53 -0.25 21.07
C HIS A 37 -1.55 0.84 20.00
N ARG A 38 -2.37 1.88 20.16
CA ARG A 38 -2.41 3.03 19.24
C ARG A 38 -1.08 3.79 19.27
N ASP A 39 -0.49 3.98 20.44
CA ASP A 39 0.79 4.65 20.57
C ASP A 39 1.94 3.84 19.95
N LEU A 40 1.97 2.54 20.22
CA LEU A 40 2.95 1.63 19.62
C LEU A 40 2.85 1.60 18.09
N ALA A 41 1.62 1.57 17.55
CA ALA A 41 1.37 1.62 16.11
C ALA A 41 1.89 2.94 15.50
N ARG A 42 1.60 4.09 16.12
CA ARG A 42 2.09 5.41 15.68
C ARG A 42 3.62 5.48 15.69
N ARG A 43 4.28 5.02 16.75
CA ARG A 43 5.75 4.98 16.83
C ARG A 43 6.35 4.06 15.77
N SER A 44 5.78 2.88 15.56
CA SER A 44 6.20 1.95 14.52
C SER A 44 6.08 2.58 13.13
N GLN A 45 4.94 3.19 12.83
CA GLN A 45 4.69 3.90 11.58
C GLN A 45 5.70 5.03 11.35
N ALA A 46 5.98 5.84 12.38
CA ALA A 46 6.99 6.89 12.30
C ALA A 46 8.39 6.37 11.94
N VAL A 47 8.81 5.23 12.53
CA VAL A 47 10.08 4.57 12.20
C VAL A 47 10.09 4.06 10.75
N LEU A 48 9.00 3.46 10.28
CA LEU A 48 8.87 2.98 8.90
C LEU A 48 8.91 4.16 7.91
N ASN A 49 8.20 5.24 8.20
CA ASN A 49 8.19 6.45 7.39
C ASN A 49 9.59 7.08 7.31
N GLN A 50 10.32 7.13 8.43
CA GLN A 50 11.70 7.62 8.41
C GLN A 50 12.61 6.73 7.54
N ARG A 51 12.43 5.40 7.59
CA ARG A 51 13.20 4.49 6.72
C ARG A 51 12.88 4.71 5.24
N THR A 52 11.61 4.90 4.90
CA THR A 52 11.19 5.22 3.53
C THR A 52 11.79 6.55 3.07
N ARG A 53 11.76 7.60 3.90
CA ARG A 53 12.42 8.89 3.61
C ARG A 53 13.90 8.73 3.30
N ASN A 54 14.59 7.88 4.05
CA ASN A 54 16.00 7.54 3.84
C ASN A 54 16.25 6.59 2.64
N GLY A 55 15.23 6.28 1.82
CA GLY A 55 15.36 5.47 0.62
C GLY A 55 15.43 3.96 0.83
N TRP A 56 15.14 3.46 2.04
CA TRP A 56 15.13 2.02 2.30
C TRP A 56 13.86 1.36 1.77
N TRP A 57 14.02 0.23 1.08
CA TRP A 57 12.88 -0.57 0.61
C TRP A 57 12.33 -1.44 1.73
N LEU A 58 11.00 -1.42 1.87
CA LEU A 58 10.29 -2.15 2.91
C LEU A 58 9.23 -3.04 2.25
N GLY A 59 9.51 -4.33 2.14
CA GLY A 59 8.61 -5.32 1.57
C GLY A 59 9.24 -6.13 0.43
N PRO A 60 8.43 -6.93 -0.29
CA PRO A 60 8.90 -7.71 -1.43
C PRO A 60 9.34 -6.80 -2.59
N ALA A 61 10.28 -7.25 -3.42
CA ALA A 61 10.68 -6.50 -4.61
C ALA A 61 9.50 -6.41 -5.60
N PRO A 62 9.23 -5.22 -6.18
CA PRO A 62 8.32 -5.10 -7.30
C PRO A 62 8.87 -5.84 -8.52
N TYR A 63 7.99 -6.29 -9.41
CA TYR A 63 8.39 -6.94 -10.64
C TYR A 63 9.33 -6.06 -11.48
N GLY A 64 10.42 -6.61 -12.02
CA GLY A 64 11.47 -5.85 -12.71
C GLY A 64 12.57 -5.31 -11.79
N TYR A 65 12.45 -5.51 -10.47
CA TYR A 65 13.51 -5.24 -9.52
C TYR A 65 13.86 -6.48 -8.67
N ARG A 66 15.03 -6.44 -8.04
CA ARG A 66 15.49 -7.38 -7.02
C ARG A 66 15.96 -6.64 -5.77
N LEU A 67 15.92 -7.31 -4.62
CA LEU A 67 16.44 -6.74 -3.37
C LEU A 67 17.97 -6.90 -3.32
N THR A 68 18.67 -5.81 -3.07
CA THR A 68 20.09 -5.82 -2.69
C THR A 68 20.22 -5.48 -1.22
N GLN A 69 21.07 -6.23 -0.52
CA GLN A 69 21.37 -5.97 0.88
C GLN A 69 22.45 -4.89 0.99
N HIS A 70 22.20 -3.92 1.85
CA HIS A 70 23.14 -2.85 2.19
C HIS A 70 23.24 -2.76 3.70
N CYS A 71 24.46 -2.60 4.19
CA CYS A 71 24.68 -2.24 5.58
C CYS A 71 24.26 -0.79 5.79
N ALA A 72 23.44 -0.52 6.79
CA ALA A 72 23.31 0.83 7.32
C ALA A 72 24.46 1.07 8.31
N ASP A 73 25.46 1.85 7.91
CA ASP A 73 26.58 2.38 8.72
C ASP A 73 26.10 3.19 9.95
N HIS A 74 26.82 3.45 11.07
CA HIS A 74 28.06 2.98 11.73
C HIS A 74 27.71 2.73 13.22
N GLU A 75 26.84 1.75 13.52
CA GLU A 75 26.49 1.40 14.90
C GLU A 75 27.25 0.15 15.34
N ALA A 76 27.42 -0.05 16.66
CA ALA A 76 28.09 -1.23 17.23
C ALA A 76 27.52 -2.58 16.74
N HIS A 77 26.32 -2.59 16.15
CA HIS A 77 25.70 -3.74 15.50
C HIS A 77 25.15 -3.34 14.12
N PRO A 78 25.84 -3.68 13.02
CA PRO A 78 25.39 -3.37 11.67
C PRO A 78 24.02 -4.01 11.39
N ARG A 79 23.07 -3.21 10.91
CA ARG A 79 21.74 -3.68 10.53
C ARG A 79 21.60 -3.71 9.01
N TRP A 80 21.40 -4.91 8.47
CA TRP A 80 21.10 -5.12 7.06
C TRP A 80 19.76 -4.50 6.67
N ARG A 81 19.76 -3.78 5.55
CA ARG A 81 18.58 -3.17 4.95
C ARG A 81 18.58 -3.43 3.46
N HIS A 82 17.42 -3.28 2.82
CA HIS A 82 17.27 -3.55 1.40
C HIS A 82 17.13 -2.27 0.58
N ARG A 83 17.74 -2.27 -0.60
CA ARG A 83 17.43 -1.35 -1.70
C ARG A 83 16.98 -2.15 -2.91
N LEU A 84 16.40 -1.45 -3.88
CA LEU A 84 16.02 -2.04 -5.16
C LEU A 84 17.17 -1.89 -6.16
N ALA A 85 17.44 -2.96 -6.89
CA ALA A 85 18.27 -2.94 -8.09
C ALA A 85 17.47 -3.51 -9.25
N ILE A 86 17.83 -3.13 -10.47
CA ILE A 86 17.21 -3.65 -11.70
C ILE A 86 17.39 -5.17 -11.76
N ASP A 87 16.31 -5.89 -12.03
CA ASP A 87 16.35 -7.30 -12.44
C ASP A 87 16.59 -7.36 -13.95
N PRO A 88 17.74 -7.86 -14.41
CA PRO A 88 18.09 -7.85 -15.83
C PRO A 88 17.09 -8.64 -16.71
N ASP A 89 16.44 -9.68 -16.16
CA ASP A 89 15.56 -10.55 -16.94
C ASP A 89 14.15 -9.96 -17.06
N ARG A 90 13.70 -9.22 -16.05
CA ARG A 90 12.30 -8.78 -15.90
C ARG A 90 12.08 -7.29 -16.13
N ALA A 91 13.12 -6.47 -15.99
CA ALA A 91 12.96 -5.01 -16.00
C ALA A 91 12.40 -4.47 -17.32
N ALA A 92 12.84 -5.02 -18.46
CA ALA A 92 12.42 -4.56 -19.79
C ALA A 92 10.91 -4.76 -20.06
N VAL A 93 10.28 -5.69 -19.34
CA VAL A 93 8.85 -5.98 -19.47
C VAL A 93 7.99 -4.86 -18.86
N VAL A 94 8.50 -4.12 -17.86
CA VAL A 94 7.75 -3.05 -17.20
C VAL A 94 7.45 -1.88 -18.17
N PRO A 95 8.43 -1.29 -18.88
CA PRO A 95 8.14 -0.31 -19.93
C PRO A 95 7.16 -0.80 -21.00
N ALA A 96 7.26 -2.07 -21.41
CA ALA A 96 6.34 -2.64 -22.39
C ALA A 96 4.88 -2.65 -21.88
N ILE A 97 4.68 -3.05 -20.62
CA ILE A 97 3.35 -3.02 -19.97
C ILE A 97 2.77 -1.59 -19.97
N PHE A 98 3.57 -0.60 -19.57
CA PHE A 98 3.12 0.80 -19.57
C PHE A 98 2.83 1.31 -20.99
N ALA A 99 3.67 0.97 -21.96
CA ALA A 99 3.47 1.36 -23.35
C ALA A 99 2.15 0.79 -23.92
N TRP A 100 1.89 -0.50 -23.72
CA TRP A 100 0.64 -1.13 -24.17
C TRP A 100 -0.60 -0.56 -23.46
N PHE A 101 -0.48 -0.18 -22.20
CA PHE A 101 -1.59 0.41 -21.47
C PHE A 101 -1.87 1.86 -21.87
N VAL A 102 -0.84 2.67 -22.05
CA VAL A 102 -0.96 4.10 -22.33
C VAL A 102 -1.18 4.36 -23.82
N HIS A 103 -0.36 3.78 -24.68
CA HIS A 103 -0.37 4.03 -26.13
C HIS A 103 -1.35 3.10 -26.86
N ASP A 104 -1.27 1.80 -26.62
CA ASP A 104 -2.13 0.81 -27.31
C ASP A 104 -3.51 0.68 -26.65
N ARG A 105 -3.75 1.40 -25.54
CA ARG A 105 -5.02 1.44 -24.78
C ARG A 105 -5.51 0.07 -24.31
N LEU A 106 -4.64 -0.93 -24.21
CA LEU A 106 -5.02 -2.27 -23.76
C LEU A 106 -5.52 -2.25 -22.32
N THR A 107 -6.40 -3.21 -22.00
CA THR A 107 -6.88 -3.45 -20.63
C THR A 107 -5.89 -4.33 -19.87
N ASP A 108 -5.98 -4.32 -18.53
CA ASP A 108 -5.16 -5.21 -17.68
C ASP A 108 -5.30 -6.69 -18.07
N HIS A 109 -6.50 -7.09 -18.51
CA HIS A 109 -6.78 -8.44 -18.97
C HIS A 109 -6.11 -8.77 -20.30
N ALA A 110 -6.22 -7.88 -21.29
CA ALA A 110 -5.55 -8.07 -22.58
C ALA A 110 -4.02 -8.12 -22.43
N ILE A 111 -3.46 -7.27 -21.56
CA ILE A 111 -2.03 -7.30 -21.24
C ILE A 111 -1.64 -8.62 -20.56
N ALA A 112 -2.42 -9.10 -19.58
CA ALA A 112 -2.12 -10.38 -18.91
C ALA A 112 -2.15 -11.58 -19.88
N ILE A 113 -3.09 -11.61 -20.83
CA ILE A 113 -3.12 -12.63 -21.89
C ILE A 113 -1.86 -12.51 -22.75
N ARG A 114 -1.53 -11.32 -23.23
CA ARG A 114 -0.35 -11.07 -24.09
C ARG A 114 0.96 -11.48 -23.41
N LEU A 115 1.10 -11.22 -22.12
CA LEU A 115 2.26 -11.65 -21.34
C LEU A 115 2.31 -13.18 -21.19
N SER A 116 1.15 -13.83 -21.13
CA SER A 116 1.06 -15.29 -20.99
C SER A 116 1.38 -16.05 -22.28
N THR A 117 1.24 -15.43 -23.45
CA THR A 117 1.47 -16.09 -24.74
C THR A 117 2.95 -16.27 -25.12
N ALA A 118 3.86 -15.54 -24.45
CA ALA A 118 5.29 -15.60 -24.76
C ALA A 118 6.14 -15.63 -23.47
N PRO A 119 6.15 -16.77 -22.73
CA PRO A 119 6.81 -16.87 -21.43
C PRO A 119 8.33 -16.69 -21.49
N ASP A 120 8.96 -17.01 -22.62
CA ASP A 120 10.40 -16.84 -22.82
C ASP A 120 10.81 -15.35 -22.96
N GLN A 121 9.89 -14.52 -23.49
CA GLN A 121 10.10 -13.08 -23.63
C GLN A 121 9.62 -12.31 -22.39
N TYR A 122 8.63 -12.85 -21.68
CA TYR A 122 8.02 -12.22 -20.51
C TYR A 122 8.09 -13.16 -19.29
N PRO A 123 9.25 -13.22 -18.62
CA PRO A 123 9.43 -14.12 -17.49
C PRO A 123 8.37 -13.90 -16.42
N ARG A 124 7.79 -14.99 -15.94
CA ARG A 124 6.69 -14.93 -14.97
C ARG A 124 7.09 -14.20 -13.68
N PRO A 125 6.16 -13.46 -13.04
CA PRO A 125 6.34 -12.94 -11.71
C PRO A 125 6.64 -14.07 -10.72
N LEU A 126 7.48 -13.80 -9.72
CA LEU A 126 7.79 -14.76 -8.67
C LEU A 126 6.96 -14.48 -7.43
N ASP A 127 6.52 -15.54 -6.76
CA ASP A 127 6.00 -15.50 -5.41
C ASP A 127 7.11 -15.04 -4.45
N HIS A 128 6.85 -14.00 -3.66
CA HIS A 128 7.86 -13.48 -2.74
C HIS A 128 8.11 -14.38 -1.51
N THR A 129 7.20 -15.29 -1.19
CA THR A 129 7.31 -16.23 -0.06
C THR A 129 7.92 -17.55 -0.51
N THR A 130 7.47 -18.09 -1.65
CA THR A 130 7.89 -19.42 -2.12
C THR A 130 8.97 -19.38 -3.21
N GLY A 131 9.21 -18.22 -3.81
CA GLY A 131 10.11 -18.05 -4.96
C GLY A 131 9.58 -18.65 -6.26
N GLN A 132 8.39 -19.26 -6.25
CA GLN A 132 7.86 -19.99 -7.40
C GLN A 132 7.24 -19.06 -8.44
N PRO A 133 7.35 -19.38 -9.74
CA PRO A 133 6.67 -18.63 -10.79
C PRO A 133 5.14 -18.63 -10.62
N ARG A 134 4.52 -17.47 -10.80
CA ARG A 134 3.06 -17.28 -10.79
C ARG A 134 2.56 -16.89 -12.18
N HIS A 135 1.33 -17.29 -12.50
CA HIS A 135 0.70 -16.88 -13.76
C HIS A 135 0.48 -15.36 -13.79
N TRP A 136 0.56 -14.77 -14.98
CA TRP A 136 0.13 -13.40 -15.19
C TRP A 136 -1.38 -13.29 -14.93
N THR A 137 -1.76 -12.28 -14.16
CA THR A 137 -3.17 -11.97 -13.90
C THR A 137 -3.41 -10.47 -14.10
N PRO A 138 -4.65 -10.04 -14.39
CA PRO A 138 -4.97 -8.62 -14.49
C PRO A 138 -4.60 -7.85 -13.21
N ALA A 139 -4.73 -8.48 -12.04
CA ALA A 139 -4.38 -7.89 -10.75
C ALA A 139 -2.87 -7.62 -10.61
N ILE A 140 -2.01 -8.50 -11.15
CA ILE A 140 -0.56 -8.27 -11.17
C ILE A 140 -0.24 -7.08 -12.09
N VAL A 141 -0.84 -7.03 -13.29
CA VAL A 141 -0.64 -5.92 -14.23
C VAL A 141 -1.07 -4.58 -13.60
N ARG A 142 -2.25 -4.56 -12.96
CA ARG A 142 -2.73 -3.39 -12.21
C ARG A 142 -1.78 -2.98 -11.10
N THR A 143 -1.25 -3.93 -10.35
CA THR A 143 -0.26 -3.67 -9.29
C THR A 143 1.00 -3.04 -9.86
N ILE A 144 1.50 -3.51 -10.99
CA ILE A 144 2.68 -2.94 -11.67
C ILE A 144 2.41 -1.50 -12.07
N ARG A 145 1.34 -1.23 -12.83
CA ARG A 145 1.09 0.12 -13.35
C ARG A 145 0.74 1.17 -12.29
N THR A 146 0.27 0.74 -11.12
CA THR A 146 -0.09 1.64 -10.01
C THR A 146 1.01 1.77 -8.94
N ASN A 147 2.13 1.06 -9.08
CA ASN A 147 3.20 1.08 -8.10
C ASN A 147 4.19 2.23 -8.37
N PRO A 148 4.24 3.27 -7.52
CA PRO A 148 5.14 4.40 -7.71
C PRO A 148 6.64 4.08 -7.63
N ALA A 149 7.04 2.89 -7.19
CA ALA A 149 8.45 2.48 -7.20
C ALA A 149 9.08 2.60 -8.60
N TYR A 150 8.30 2.48 -9.67
CA TYR A 150 8.84 2.62 -11.02
C TYR A 150 9.34 4.02 -11.37
N LEU A 151 9.05 5.02 -10.54
CA LEU A 151 9.60 6.38 -10.61
C LEU A 151 11.01 6.50 -10.00
N GLY A 152 11.56 5.44 -9.38
CA GLY A 152 12.87 5.45 -8.73
C GLY A 152 12.87 5.92 -7.27
N TYR A 153 11.70 6.07 -6.66
CA TYR A 153 11.53 6.50 -5.27
C TYR A 153 10.86 5.41 -4.43
N ALA A 154 11.21 5.32 -3.15
CA ALA A 154 10.46 4.46 -2.23
C ALA A 154 9.21 5.21 -1.78
N ALA A 155 8.04 4.55 -1.75
CA ALA A 155 6.79 5.18 -1.33
C ALA A 155 5.99 4.28 -0.38
N ARG A 156 5.41 4.87 0.67
CA ARG A 156 4.51 4.22 1.64
C ARG A 156 3.31 5.12 1.96
N GLU A 157 2.44 4.63 2.84
CA GLU A 157 1.22 5.33 3.27
C GLU A 157 0.26 5.60 2.10
N ARG A 158 0.14 4.62 1.19
CA ARG A 158 -0.75 4.69 0.01
C ARG A 158 -2.20 4.31 0.33
N THR A 159 -2.48 3.92 1.57
CA THR A 159 -3.80 3.48 2.02
C THR A 159 -3.96 3.82 3.50
N HIS A 160 -5.05 4.50 3.85
CA HIS A 160 -5.45 4.82 5.21
C HIS A 160 -6.84 4.24 5.46
N ASP A 161 -7.01 3.50 6.57
CA ASP A 161 -8.28 2.87 6.95
C ASP A 161 -8.96 2.06 5.82
N GLY A 162 -8.14 1.36 5.03
CA GLY A 162 -8.60 0.54 3.90
C GLY A 162 -8.96 1.32 2.63
N ARG A 163 -8.81 2.64 2.62
CA ARG A 163 -9.07 3.51 1.47
C ARG A 163 -7.77 4.02 0.85
N PRO A 164 -7.69 4.14 -0.49
CA PRO A 164 -6.55 4.77 -1.13
C PRO A 164 -6.31 6.18 -0.57
N ALA A 165 -5.07 6.44 -0.14
CA ALA A 165 -4.65 7.77 0.32
C ALA A 165 -4.44 8.69 -0.89
N SER A 166 -4.67 9.99 -0.70
CA SER A 166 -4.31 10.98 -1.73
C SER A 166 -2.81 10.98 -1.95
N ARG A 167 -2.37 11.39 -3.14
CA ARG A 167 -0.94 11.38 -3.50
C ARG A 167 -0.10 12.24 -2.55
N ASP A 168 -0.64 13.34 -2.07
CA ASP A 168 0.07 14.30 -1.23
C ASP A 168 0.26 13.78 0.21
N GLU A 169 -0.51 12.77 0.61
CA GLU A 169 -0.35 12.06 1.89
C GLU A 169 0.71 10.94 1.84
N TRP A 170 1.15 10.55 0.64
CA TRP A 170 2.13 9.48 0.49
C TRP A 170 3.49 9.91 1.06
N VAL A 171 4.15 8.99 1.75
CA VAL A 171 5.50 9.20 2.25
C VAL A 171 6.50 8.70 1.21
N TRP A 172 7.26 9.62 0.62
CA TRP A 172 8.28 9.34 -0.39
C TRP A 172 9.70 9.35 0.22
N SER A 173 10.64 8.68 -0.46
CA SER A 173 12.06 8.91 -0.23
C SER A 173 12.44 10.34 -0.62
N THR A 174 13.33 10.96 0.15
CA THR A 174 13.75 12.35 -0.09
C THR A 174 14.62 12.47 -1.34
N GLU A 175 15.38 11.42 -1.65
CA GLU A 175 16.21 11.29 -2.85
C GLU A 175 15.77 10.06 -3.66
N PRO A 176 16.11 10.00 -4.97
CA PRO A 176 16.02 8.77 -5.75
C PRO A 176 16.73 7.62 -5.02
N SER A 177 16.00 6.54 -4.75
CA SER A 177 16.53 5.41 -3.97
C SER A 177 17.04 4.25 -4.84
N HIS A 178 16.62 4.23 -6.10
CA HIS A 178 16.97 3.20 -7.09
C HIS A 178 16.72 3.72 -8.52
N PRO A 179 17.26 3.06 -9.56
CA PRO A 179 17.03 3.45 -10.94
C PRO A 179 15.54 3.40 -11.30
N ALA A 180 15.02 4.46 -11.93
CA ALA A 180 13.66 4.50 -12.44
C ALA A 180 13.55 3.65 -13.71
N LEU A 181 12.46 2.87 -13.83
CA LEU A 181 12.12 2.15 -15.06
C LEU A 181 11.15 2.93 -15.95
N ILE A 182 10.40 3.88 -15.38
CA ILE A 182 9.33 4.62 -16.04
C ILE A 182 9.48 6.12 -15.77
N SER A 183 9.24 6.94 -16.79
CA SER A 183 9.21 8.39 -16.63
C SER A 183 7.97 8.86 -15.85
N PRO A 184 8.03 10.01 -15.15
CA PRO A 184 6.87 10.57 -14.46
C PRO A 184 5.65 10.75 -15.38
N SER A 185 5.85 11.22 -16.62
CA SER A 185 4.75 11.43 -17.57
C SER A 185 4.01 10.15 -17.91
N THR A 186 4.74 9.08 -18.23
CA THR A 186 4.16 7.77 -18.56
C THR A 186 3.46 7.14 -17.36
N PHE A 187 4.07 7.25 -16.17
CA PHE A 187 3.46 6.73 -14.95
C PHE A 187 2.13 7.41 -14.63
N TRP A 188 2.11 8.76 -14.61
CA TRP A 188 0.91 9.51 -14.27
C TRP A 188 -0.18 9.38 -15.34
N ALA A 189 0.17 9.24 -16.62
CA ALA A 189 -0.80 8.92 -17.67
C ALA A 189 -1.50 7.58 -17.42
N ALA A 190 -0.75 6.54 -17.03
CA ALA A 190 -1.31 5.25 -16.68
C ALA A 190 -2.13 5.28 -15.38
N TYR A 191 -1.63 5.98 -14.35
CA TYR A 191 -2.28 6.08 -13.04
C TYR A 191 -3.63 6.84 -13.11
N ASN A 192 -3.66 7.95 -13.85
CA ASN A 192 -4.84 8.80 -13.94
C ASN A 192 -5.92 8.25 -14.87
N ARG A 193 -5.59 7.34 -15.81
CA ARG A 193 -6.58 6.71 -16.70
C ARG A 193 -7.72 6.04 -15.93
N ASP A 194 -7.40 5.45 -14.77
CA ASP A 194 -8.39 4.80 -13.91
C ASP A 194 -9.10 5.77 -12.97
N SER A 195 -8.53 6.96 -12.75
CA SER A 195 -9.01 7.95 -11.79
C SER A 195 -9.98 8.96 -12.43
N LEU A 196 -10.10 8.97 -13.75
CA LEU A 196 -11.06 9.79 -14.48
C LEU A 196 -12.43 9.06 -14.53
N PRO A 197 -13.54 9.71 -14.14
CA PRO A 197 -14.86 9.16 -14.38
C PRO A 197 -15.13 9.03 -15.89
N PRO A 198 -15.95 8.07 -16.32
CA PRO A 198 -16.21 7.79 -17.75
C PRO A 198 -17.05 8.85 -18.51
N GLU A 199 -17.15 10.10 -18.05
CA GLU A 199 -18.02 11.14 -18.64
C GLU A 199 -17.29 12.47 -18.84
N ALA A 200 -16.37 12.51 -19.79
CA ALA A 200 -15.87 13.76 -20.40
C ALA A 200 -15.77 13.62 -21.93
N GLU A 201 -16.65 12.80 -22.50
CA GLU A 201 -16.82 12.62 -23.92
C GLU A 201 -18.29 12.94 -24.21
N LEU A 202 -18.52 13.97 -25.04
CA LEU A 202 -19.81 14.50 -25.51
C LEU A 202 -20.43 15.66 -24.71
N ASP A 203 -19.77 16.82 -24.76
CA ASP A 203 -20.50 18.10 -24.85
C ASP A 203 -19.79 18.99 -25.89
N GLU A 204 -19.96 18.61 -27.17
CA GLU A 204 -19.68 19.51 -28.30
C GLU A 204 -21.00 20.20 -28.67
N PRO A 205 -21.07 21.54 -28.68
CA PRO A 205 -22.30 22.26 -28.96
C PRO A 205 -22.72 22.02 -30.41
N SER A 206 -23.93 21.48 -30.56
CA SER A 206 -24.64 21.31 -31.82
C SER A 206 -24.74 22.64 -32.58
N GLN A 207 -23.77 22.90 -33.45
CA GLN A 207 -23.96 23.79 -34.60
C GLN A 207 -24.56 22.97 -35.74
N ARG A 208 -25.89 23.02 -35.88
CA ARG A 208 -26.59 23.02 -37.17
C ARG A 208 -28.08 23.22 -36.99
N GLY A 209 -28.57 24.34 -37.50
CA GLY A 209 -29.98 24.68 -37.62
C GLY A 209 -30.15 25.92 -38.49
N ALA A 210 -29.58 25.88 -39.70
CA ALA A 210 -29.98 26.79 -40.78
C ALA A 210 -31.12 26.13 -41.54
N VAL A 211 -32.32 26.69 -41.44
CA VAL A 211 -33.35 26.70 -42.47
C VAL A 211 -34.00 28.08 -42.42
#